data_AF-A0A5E4JCN9-F1
#
_entry.id   AF-A0A5E4JCN9-F1
#
_cell.length_a   1.000
_cell.length_b   1.000
_cell.length_c   1.000
_cell.angle_alpha   90.00
_cell.angle_beta   90.00
_cell.angle_gamma   90.00
#
_symmetry.space_group_name_H-M   'P 1'
#
loop_
_entity.id
_entity.type
_entity.pdbx_description
1 polymer ?
#
loop_
_entity_poly.entity_id
_entity_poly.type
_entity_poly.pdbx_seq_one_letter_code
_entity_poly.pdbx_strand_id
1 'polypeptide(L)'
;MLGGEDIESVNGELRYITIELMKIAAQRKQPFADVAKEFLQNATLLQRMIELVEGSDNSMSRFMQPLPGLHKPPRPPKVKPGTQ
;
A
#
# COMPACT_ATOMS: atom_id res chain seq x y z
N MET A 1 -17.79 -25.36 1.81
CA MET A 1 -17.52 -24.47 0.66
C MET A 1 -17.91 -23.07 1.10
N LEU A 2 -16.95 -22.19 1.39
CA LEU A 2 -17.18 -20.83 1.92
C LEU A 2 -16.35 -19.77 1.17
N GLY A 3 -15.74 -20.12 0.02
CA GLY A 3 -14.84 -19.22 -0.72
C GLY A 3 -15.40 -18.67 -2.03
N GLY A 4 -16.61 -19.06 -2.44
CA GLY A 4 -17.20 -18.62 -3.72
C GLY A 4 -17.99 -17.33 -3.61
N GLU A 5 -18.82 -17.20 -2.57
CA GLU A 5 -19.73 -16.06 -2.38
C GLU A 5 -18.98 -14.74 -2.11
N ASP A 6 -17.89 -14.80 -1.33
CA ASP A 6 -17.07 -13.62 -1.04
C ASP A 6 -16.36 -13.06 -2.30
N ILE A 7 -15.92 -13.93 -3.20
CA ILE A 7 -15.21 -13.52 -4.42
C ILE A 7 -16.18 -12.84 -5.40
N GLU A 8 -17.38 -13.37 -5.56
CA GLU A 8 -18.41 -12.75 -6.41
C GLU A 8 -18.85 -11.39 -5.88
N SER A 9 -19.00 -11.27 -4.56
CA SER A 9 -19.31 -10.01 -3.88
C SER A 9 -18.22 -8.95 -4.10
N VAL A 10 -16.95 -9.30 -3.85
CA VAL A 10 -15.80 -8.40 -4.06
C VAL A 10 -15.71 -7.94 -5.52
N ASN A 11 -15.95 -8.85 -6.47
CA ASN A 11 -15.96 -8.51 -7.89
C ASN A 11 -17.07 -7.51 -8.25
N GLY A 12 -18.24 -7.64 -7.62
CA GLY A 12 -19.36 -6.70 -7.77
C GLY A 12 -19.00 -5.30 -7.30
N GLU A 13 -18.37 -5.18 -6.12
CA GLU A 13 -17.93 -3.91 -5.56
C GLU A 13 -16.85 -3.24 -6.41
N LEU A 14 -15.84 -4.00 -6.85
CA LEU A 14 -14.79 -3.49 -7.73
C LEU A 14 -15.35 -2.98 -9.06
N ARG A 15 -16.33 -3.69 -9.64
CA ARG A 15 -17.02 -3.23 -10.86
C ARG A 15 -17.77 -1.94 -10.62
N TYR A 16 -18.48 -1.83 -9.50
CA TYR A 16 -19.22 -0.62 -9.15
C TYR A 16 -18.29 0.58 -8.98
N ILE A 17 -17.20 0.43 -8.21
CA ILE A 17 -16.18 1.48 -8.03
C ILE A 17 -15.60 1.90 -9.39
N THR A 18 -15.28 0.94 -10.25
CA THR A 18 -14.73 1.22 -11.59
C THR A 18 -15.69 2.08 -12.42
N ILE A 19 -16.99 1.76 -12.41
CA ILE A 19 -18.01 2.53 -13.15
C ILE A 19 -18.09 3.97 -12.63
N GLU A 20 -18.07 4.18 -11.31
CA GLU A 20 -18.11 5.52 -10.73
C GLU A 20 -16.86 6.34 -11.07
N LEU A 21 -15.68 5.74 -11.01
CA LEU A 21 -14.43 6.39 -11.41
C LEU A 21 -14.43 6.76 -12.91
N MET A 22 -15.01 5.91 -13.77
CA MET A 22 -15.18 6.23 -15.20
C MET A 22 -16.13 7.41 -15.41
N LYS A 23 -17.23 7.51 -14.66
CA LYS A 23 -18.14 8.66 -14.72
C LYS A 23 -17.42 9.96 -14.34
N ILE A 24 -16.61 9.92 -13.28
CA ILE A 24 -15.81 11.07 -12.83
C ILE A 24 -14.79 11.46 -13.91
N ALA A 25 -14.08 10.49 -14.49
CA ALA A 25 -13.12 10.73 -15.58
C ALA A 25 -13.79 11.41 -16.79
N ALA A 26 -14.98 10.93 -17.18
CA ALA A 26 -15.77 11.53 -18.25
C ALA A 26 -16.20 12.97 -17.93
N GLN A 27 -16.68 13.23 -16.71
CA GLN A 27 -17.10 14.57 -16.26
C GLN A 27 -15.93 15.56 -16.21
N ARG A 28 -14.76 15.12 -15.70
CA ARG A 28 -13.55 15.95 -15.58
C ARG A 28 -12.74 16.05 -16.87
N LYS A 29 -13.08 15.27 -17.91
CA LYS A 29 -12.31 15.13 -19.16
C LYS A 29 -10.85 14.74 -18.90
N GLN A 30 -10.63 13.83 -17.96
CA GLN A 30 -9.31 13.34 -17.58
C GLN A 30 -9.17 11.85 -17.94
N PRO A 31 -7.94 11.37 -18.19
CA PRO A 31 -7.69 9.95 -18.33
C PRO A 31 -8.15 9.17 -17.09
N PHE A 32 -8.84 8.03 -17.31
CA PHE A 32 -9.29 7.16 -16.22
C PHE A 32 -8.16 6.77 -15.25
N ALA A 33 -6.96 6.53 -15.79
CA ALA A 33 -5.78 6.18 -15.01
C ALA A 33 -5.42 7.23 -13.95
N ASP A 34 -5.56 8.52 -14.28
CA ASP A 34 -5.25 9.61 -13.36
C ASP A 34 -6.28 9.70 -12.23
N VAL A 35 -7.57 9.55 -12.57
CA VAL A 35 -8.67 9.52 -11.58
C VAL A 35 -8.57 8.31 -10.66
N ALA A 36 -8.25 7.13 -11.19
CA ALA A 36 -8.05 5.92 -10.39
C ALA A 36 -6.84 6.06 -9.46
N LYS A 37 -5.77 6.71 -9.91
CA LYS A 37 -4.60 6.99 -9.07
C LYS A 37 -4.93 7.96 -7.93
N GLU A 38 -5.68 9.03 -8.22
CA GLU A 38 -6.18 9.96 -7.20
C GLU A 38 -7.05 9.23 -6.16
N PHE A 39 -7.97 8.36 -6.62
CA PHE A 39 -8.79 7.53 -5.73
C PHE A 39 -7.94 6.65 -4.80
N LEU A 40 -6.95 5.93 -5.31
CA LEU A 40 -6.07 5.09 -4.49
C LEU A 40 -5.28 5.89 -3.46
N GLN A 41 -4.79 7.07 -3.83
CA GLN A 41 -4.10 7.97 -2.91
C GLN A 41 -5.03 8.43 -1.78
N ASN A 42 -6.26 8.81 -2.11
CA ASN A 42 -7.27 9.23 -1.13
C ASN A 42 -7.68 8.08 -0.21
N ALA A 43 -7.91 6.88 -0.75
CA ALA A 43 -8.23 5.68 0.04
C ALA A 43 -7.09 5.32 1.00
N THR A 44 -5.84 5.37 0.53
CA THR A 44 -4.65 5.15 1.37
C THR A 44 -4.53 6.21 2.46
N LEU A 45 -4.80 7.47 2.16
CA LEU A 45 -4.79 8.56 3.14
C LEU A 45 -5.86 8.34 4.21
N LEU A 46 -7.07 7.97 3.80
CA LEU A 46 -8.17 7.68 4.71
C LEU A 46 -7.84 6.51 5.65
N GLN A 47 -7.26 5.43 5.10
CA GLN A 47 -6.78 4.31 5.91
C GLN A 47 -5.78 4.78 6.98
N ARG A 48 -4.78 5.59 6.59
CA ARG A 48 -3.81 6.14 7.56
C ARG A 48 -4.47 7.01 8.62
N MET A 49 -5.47 7.81 8.25
CA MET A 49 -6.22 8.63 9.22
C MET A 49 -6.98 7.76 10.21
N ILE A 50 -7.62 6.69 9.75
CA ILE A 50 -8.30 5.71 10.61
C ILE A 50 -7.28 5.04 11.54
N GLU A 51 -6.16 4.56 11.00
CA GLU A 51 -5.09 3.93 11.80
C GLU A 51 -4.50 4.89 12.84
N LEU A 52 -4.41 6.20 12.57
CA LEU A 52 -3.98 7.18 13.56
C LEU A 52 -5.01 7.38 14.68
N VAL A 53 -6.30 7.28 14.36
CA VAL A 53 -7.40 7.42 15.34
C VAL A 53 -7.56 6.13 16.16
N GLU A 54 -7.47 4.97 15.53
CA GLU A 54 -7.58 3.65 16.15
C GLU A 54 -6.26 3.22 16.83
N GLY A 55 -5.14 3.83 16.43
CA GLY A 55 -3.76 3.51 16.83
C GLY A 55 -3.18 4.37 17.95
N SER A 56 -4.01 4.72 18.94
CA SER A 56 -3.57 4.66 20.34
C SER A 56 -3.45 3.19 20.84
N ASP A 57 -3.69 2.18 20.01
CA ASP A 57 -3.44 0.76 20.34
C ASP A 57 -2.56 0.02 19.29
N ASN A 58 -1.26 0.18 19.45
CA ASN A 58 -0.17 -0.80 19.33
C ASN A 58 -0.29 -2.03 18.37
N SER A 59 -0.37 -1.82 17.04
CA SER A 59 -0.14 -2.90 16.04
C SER A 59 1.07 -2.70 15.11
N MET A 60 1.97 -1.75 15.44
CA MET A 60 3.23 -1.51 14.71
C MET A 60 4.30 -2.62 14.86
N SER A 61 4.03 -3.70 15.60
CA SER A 61 5.03 -4.76 15.84
C SER A 61 5.08 -5.87 14.77
N ARG A 62 4.14 -5.92 13.80
CA ARG A 62 4.09 -7.02 12.80
C ARG A 62 4.87 -6.76 11.51
N PHE A 63 5.20 -5.50 11.19
CA PHE A 63 5.84 -5.16 9.90
C PHE A 63 7.36 -4.91 9.99
N MET A 64 7.97 -5.02 11.18
CA MET A 64 9.43 -4.90 11.37
C MET A 64 10.13 -6.26 11.62
N GLN A 65 9.61 -7.37 11.08
CA GLN A 65 10.45 -8.56 11.00
C GLN A 65 11.45 -8.39 9.85
N PRO A 66 12.77 -8.38 10.11
CA PRO A 66 13.73 -8.45 9.03
C PRO A 66 13.50 -9.75 8.26
N LEU A 67 13.43 -9.65 6.93
CA LEU A 67 13.34 -10.81 6.03
C LEU A 67 14.39 -11.86 6.42
N PRO A 68 14.01 -13.14 6.62
CA PRO A 68 14.96 -14.21 6.83
C PRO A 68 15.87 -14.29 5.59
N GLY A 69 17.16 -14.01 5.75
CA GLY A 69 18.16 -14.16 4.69
C GLY A 69 18.78 -12.86 4.15
N LEU A 70 18.42 -11.68 4.66
CA LEU A 70 19.13 -10.45 4.27
C LEU A 70 20.56 -10.46 4.86
N HIS A 71 21.52 -10.90 4.05
CA HIS A 71 22.93 -10.90 4.39
C HIS A 71 23.34 -9.48 4.79
N LYS A 72 24.02 -9.35 5.94
CA LYS A 72 24.56 -8.07 6.41
C LYS A 72 25.33 -7.41 5.27
N PRO A 73 25.17 -6.10 5.02
CA PRO A 73 25.95 -5.42 4.00
C PRO A 73 27.44 -5.67 4.26
N PRO A 74 28.25 -5.86 3.20
CA PRO A 74 29.66 -6.19 3.35
C PRO A 74 30.34 -5.13 4.20
N ARG A 75 31.13 -5.58 5.18
CA ARG A 75 31.89 -4.66 6.04
C ARG A 75 32.83 -3.82 5.17
N PRO A 76 32.90 -2.49 5.37
CA PRO A 76 33.85 -1.67 4.65
C PRO A 76 35.28 -2.17 4.93
N PRO A 77 36.18 -2.07 3.94
CA PRO A 77 37.56 -2.53 4.09
C PRO A 77 38.25 -1.80 5.24
N LYS A 78 38.94 -2.55 6.10
CA LYS A 78 39.74 -1.99 7.19
C LYS A 78 40.87 -1.15 6.59
N VAL A 79 40.79 0.17 6.74
CA VAL A 79 41.91 1.06 6.45
C VAL A 79 43.01 0.73 7.46
N LYS A 80 44.15 0.20 6.99
CA LYS A 80 45.31 0.00 7.86
C LYS A 80 45.85 1.39 8.22
N PRO A 81 46.05 1.71 9.52
CA PRO A 81 46.72 2.95 9.88
C PRO A 81 48.13 2.94 9.28
N GLY A 82 48.50 4.06 8.66
CA GLY A 82 49.74 4.22 7.91
C GLY A 82 50.97 3.83 8.71
N THR A 83 51.83 3.04 8.08
CA THR A 83 53.20 2.79 8.52
C THR A 83 54.02 4.03 8.15
N GLN A 84 54.53 4.75 9.15
CA GLN A 84 55.67 5.64 8.97
C GLN A 84 56.95 4.81 8.86
#